data_AF-A0A4R6VP31-F1
#
_entry.id   AF-A0A4R6VP31-F1
#
_cell.length_a   1.000
_cell.length_b   1.000
_cell.length_c   1.000
_cell.angle_alpha   90.00
_cell.angle_beta   90.00
_cell.angle_gamma   90.00
#
_symmetry.space_group_name_H-M   'P 1'
#
loop_
_entity.id
_entity.type
_entity.pdbx_description
1 polymer ?
#
loop_
_entity_poly.entity_id
_entity_poly.type
_entity_poly.pdbx_seq_one_letter_code
_entity_poly.pdbx_strand_id
1 'polypeptide(L)'
;MSGIVGGDTRVGTPRRTVLQGAAAVVAVTGLAAAGCARDEGPDELEAPLAAARADAATAAAAAAAYPDLAARLTPVADARHAHADALAAEIRRARPDRAPVVDATPAPADRPASAAAALTALRGSLGTARDAAGALALTTASYRCGLLTSVAASCAGQATVLA
;
A
#
# COMPACT_ATOMS: atom_id res chain seq x y z
N MET A 1 -40.87 -49.44 -7.45
CA MET A 1 -41.36 -49.03 -6.11
C MET A 1 -40.13 -48.77 -5.27
N SER A 2 -39.77 -47.50 -5.11
CA SER A 2 -39.84 -46.78 -3.81
C SER A 2 -38.83 -47.34 -2.78
N GLY A 3 -37.88 -46.59 -2.24
CA GLY A 3 -37.67 -45.15 -2.30
C GLY A 3 -36.36 -44.73 -1.63
N ILE A 4 -36.07 -43.44 -1.80
CA ILE A 4 -34.98 -42.66 -1.22
C ILE A 4 -35.46 -42.06 0.10
N VAL A 5 -34.70 -42.21 1.19
CA VAL A 5 -34.56 -41.31 2.37
C VAL A 5 -33.25 -41.77 3.04
N GLY A 6 -32.24 -40.98 3.39
CA GLY A 6 -32.15 -39.56 3.72
C GLY A 6 -31.31 -39.49 5.00
N GLY A 7 -30.14 -38.85 4.95
CA GLY A 7 -29.20 -38.80 6.08
C GLY A 7 -28.06 -37.83 5.83
N ASP A 8 -28.41 -36.56 5.60
CA ASP A 8 -27.49 -35.43 5.50
C ASP A 8 -26.73 -35.26 6.83
N THR A 9 -25.47 -35.67 6.87
CA THR A 9 -24.52 -35.14 7.86
C THR A 9 -23.85 -33.95 7.24
N ARG A 10 -24.31 -32.75 7.62
CA ARG A 10 -23.66 -31.48 7.29
C ARG A 10 -22.28 -31.46 7.93
N VAL A 11 -21.28 -31.91 7.18
CA VAL A 11 -19.87 -31.76 7.54
C VAL A 11 -19.58 -30.27 7.58
N GLY A 12 -19.48 -29.74 8.81
CA GLY A 12 -19.09 -28.36 9.06
C GLY A 12 -17.76 -28.07 8.38
N THR A 13 -17.80 -27.23 7.35
CA THR A 13 -16.60 -26.88 6.59
C THR A 13 -15.64 -26.12 7.51
N PRO A 14 -14.42 -26.61 7.75
CA PRO A 14 -13.44 -25.83 8.50
C PRO A 14 -13.13 -24.56 7.72
N ARG A 15 -13.19 -23.40 8.40
CA ARG A 15 -12.92 -22.05 7.85
C ARG A 15 -11.44 -21.83 7.49
N ARG A 16 -10.71 -22.90 7.19
CA ARG A 16 -9.24 -22.95 7.14
C ARG A 16 -8.68 -23.51 5.83
N THR A 17 -9.47 -23.46 4.76
CA THR A 17 -9.00 -23.94 3.45
C THR A 17 -9.37 -22.95 2.34
N VAL A 18 -8.84 -21.72 2.44
CA VAL A 18 -8.72 -20.84 1.27
C VAL A 18 -7.26 -20.41 1.14
N LEU A 19 -6.45 -21.38 0.77
CA LEU A 19 -5.11 -21.21 0.20
C LEU A 19 -4.92 -22.34 -0.81
N GLN A 20 -5.62 -22.24 -1.95
CA GLN A 20 -5.43 -23.07 -3.13
C GLN A 20 -5.85 -22.27 -4.38
N GLY A 21 -4.91 -22.02 -5.30
CA GLY A 21 -5.13 -21.48 -6.65
C GLY A 21 -4.70 -20.02 -6.81
N ALA A 22 -3.70 -19.63 -7.60
CA ALA A 22 -3.04 -20.31 -8.71
C ALA A 22 -1.57 -19.87 -8.80
N ALA A 23 -0.66 -20.84 -8.80
CA ALA A 23 0.71 -20.65 -9.27
C ALA A 23 0.72 -20.79 -10.79
N ALA A 24 0.67 -19.67 -11.50
CA ALA A 24 1.05 -19.61 -12.91
C ALA A 24 2.43 -18.95 -12.98
N VAL A 25 3.48 -19.77 -13.05
CA VAL A 25 4.83 -19.31 -13.38
C VAL A 25 4.84 -18.97 -14.86
N VAL A 26 4.59 -17.70 -15.19
CA VAL A 26 4.90 -17.19 -16.53
C VAL A 26 6.38 -16.84 -16.54
N ALA A 27 7.18 -17.69 -17.18
CA ALA A 27 8.56 -17.38 -17.50
C ALA A 27 8.59 -16.29 -18.57
N VAL A 28 8.71 -15.02 -18.14
CA VAL A 28 8.99 -13.92 -19.06
C VAL A 28 10.51 -13.80 -19.21
N THR A 29 11.05 -14.43 -20.24
CA THR A 29 12.38 -14.12 -20.76
C THR A 29 12.31 -12.79 -21.52
N GLY A 30 12.66 -11.70 -20.84
CA GLY A 30 12.81 -10.37 -21.43
C GLY A 30 14.14 -9.77 -21.00
N LEU A 31 15.25 -10.23 -21.61
CA LEU A 31 16.54 -9.59 -21.45
C LEU A 31 16.59 -8.37 -22.39
N ALA A 32 16.00 -7.26 -21.94
CA ALA A 32 16.22 -5.96 -22.57
C ALA A 32 17.44 -5.32 -21.90
N ALA A 33 18.61 -5.52 -22.47
CA ALA A 33 19.78 -4.69 -22.20
C ALA A 33 19.54 -3.31 -22.83
N ALA A 34 18.74 -2.48 -22.16
CA ALA A 34 18.60 -1.07 -22.50
C ALA A 34 19.84 -0.34 -21.98
N GLY A 35 20.63 0.21 -22.91
CA GLY A 35 21.82 1.00 -22.60
C GLY A 35 21.52 2.10 -21.59
N CYS A 36 22.44 2.28 -20.64
CA CYS A 36 22.35 3.24 -19.55
C CYS A 36 22.43 4.69 -20.05
N ALA A 37 21.34 5.24 -20.58
CA ALA A 37 21.06 6.65 -20.35
C ALA A 37 20.47 6.72 -18.93
N ARG A 38 21.23 7.25 -17.96
CA ARG A 38 20.65 7.59 -16.65
C ARG A 38 19.65 8.71 -16.91
N ASP A 39 18.38 8.45 -16.63
CA ASP A 39 17.38 9.52 -16.56
C ASP A 39 17.81 10.52 -15.47
N GLU A 40 18.08 11.78 -15.82
CA GLU A 40 18.56 12.79 -14.87
C GLU A 40 17.42 13.40 -14.05
N GLY A 41 16.17 13.04 -14.36
CA GLY A 41 14.96 13.51 -13.68
C GLY A 41 14.72 12.90 -12.28
N PRO A 42 13.65 13.36 -11.61
CA PRO A 42 13.18 12.75 -10.36
C PRO A 42 12.88 11.26 -10.53
N ASP A 43 13.11 10.46 -9.49
CA ASP A 43 12.67 9.07 -9.48
C ASP A 43 11.14 9.02 -9.37
N GLU A 44 10.49 8.22 -10.21
CA GLU A 44 9.04 8.03 -10.24
C GLU A 44 8.44 7.61 -8.88
N LEU A 45 9.22 6.96 -8.01
CA LEU A 45 8.77 6.51 -6.69
C LEU A 45 8.80 7.62 -5.63
N GLU A 46 9.36 8.80 -5.92
CA GLU A 46 9.41 9.91 -4.97
C GLU A 46 8.04 10.46 -4.62
N ALA A 47 7.12 10.56 -5.58
CA ALA A 47 5.75 11.00 -5.32
C ALA A 47 4.97 10.01 -4.42
N PRO A 48 4.97 8.68 -4.70
CA PRO A 48 4.46 7.68 -3.76
C PRO A 48 5.11 7.72 -2.38
N LEU A 49 6.41 7.96 -2.29
CA LEU A 49 7.14 8.09 -1.02
C LEU A 49 6.64 9.29 -0.21
N ALA A 50 6.53 10.46 -0.84
CA ALA A 50 6.03 11.67 -0.20
C ALA A 50 4.59 11.49 0.29
N ALA A 51 3.73 10.88 -0.52
CA ALA A 51 2.35 10.56 -0.14
C ALA A 51 2.30 9.61 1.06
N ALA A 52 3.11 8.55 1.08
CA ALA A 52 3.17 7.61 2.19
C ALA A 52 3.60 8.26 3.50
N ARG A 53 4.59 9.15 3.46
CA ARG A 53 5.04 9.93 4.62
C ARG A 53 3.95 10.87 5.13
N ALA A 54 3.27 11.57 4.23
CA ALA A 54 2.19 12.49 4.59
C ALA A 54 1.00 11.74 5.22
N ASP A 55 0.60 10.60 4.65
CA ASP A 55 -0.46 9.75 5.20
C ASP A 55 -0.08 9.24 6.60
N ALA A 56 1.15 8.73 6.77
CA ALA A 56 1.64 8.22 8.04
C ALA A 56 1.63 9.31 9.13
N ALA A 57 2.14 10.50 8.80
CA ALA A 57 2.16 11.64 9.72
C ALA A 57 0.74 12.10 10.08
N THR A 58 -0.16 12.16 9.10
CA THR A 58 -1.56 12.55 9.32
C THR A 58 -2.30 11.53 10.20
N ALA A 59 -2.12 10.23 9.94
CA ALA A 59 -2.72 9.16 10.74
C ALA A 59 -2.19 9.17 12.18
N ALA A 60 -0.88 9.38 12.37
CA ALA A 60 -0.27 9.50 13.69
C ALA A 60 -0.77 10.74 14.45
N ALA A 61 -0.83 11.91 13.79
CA ALA A 61 -1.36 13.13 14.39
C ALA A 61 -2.84 13.00 14.79
N ALA A 62 -3.64 12.33 13.95
CA ALA A 62 -5.04 12.05 14.26
C ALA A 62 -5.20 11.06 15.42
N ALA A 63 -4.40 9.99 15.47
CA ALA A 63 -4.40 9.03 16.58
C ALA A 63 -4.05 9.70 17.92
N ALA A 64 -3.07 10.62 17.90
CA ALA A 64 -2.67 11.39 19.08
C ALA A 64 -3.72 12.43 19.50
N ALA A 65 -4.41 13.06 18.54
CA ALA A 65 -5.43 14.07 18.81
C ALA A 65 -6.77 13.46 19.28
N TYR A 66 -7.10 12.25 18.83
CA TYR A 66 -8.39 11.58 19.06
C TYR A 66 -8.16 10.15 19.58
N PRO A 67 -8.01 9.95 20.90
CA PRO A 67 -7.68 8.64 21.49
C PRO A 67 -8.67 7.53 21.14
N ASP A 68 -9.96 7.85 20.99
CA ASP A 68 -11.00 6.90 20.59
C ASP A 68 -10.76 6.30 19.18
N LEU A 69 -9.98 6.99 18.35
CA LEU A 69 -9.58 6.52 17.02
C LEU A 69 -8.21 5.85 17.01
N ALA A 70 -7.42 5.93 18.09
CA ALA A 70 -6.02 5.49 18.09
C ALA A 70 -5.88 4.01 17.70
N ALA A 71 -6.71 3.12 18.25
CA ALA A 71 -6.68 1.70 17.91
C ALA A 71 -6.95 1.41 16.42
N ARG A 72 -7.68 2.28 15.72
CA ARG A 72 -7.95 2.18 14.29
C ARG A 72 -6.89 2.85 13.43
N LEU A 73 -6.32 3.98 13.90
CA LEU A 73 -5.43 4.83 13.11
C LEU A 73 -3.95 4.49 13.25
N THR A 74 -3.52 3.94 14.39
CA THR A 74 -2.12 3.51 14.58
C THR A 74 -1.70 2.45 13.55
N PRO A 75 -2.47 1.38 13.27
CA PRO A 75 -2.12 0.42 12.22
C PRO A 75 -2.05 1.05 10.82
N VAL A 76 -2.81 2.12 10.56
CA VAL A 76 -2.72 2.86 9.30
C VAL A 76 -1.41 3.62 9.24
N ALA A 77 -1.05 4.36 10.29
CA ALA A 77 0.21 5.07 10.38
C ALA A 77 1.42 4.13 10.20
N ASP A 78 1.42 3.00 10.90
CA ASP A 78 2.50 2.01 10.86
C ASP A 78 2.68 1.43 9.45
N ALA A 79 1.58 1.02 8.81
CA ALA A 79 1.63 0.48 7.46
C ALA A 79 2.09 1.53 6.44
N ARG A 80 1.63 2.78 6.54
CA ARG A 80 2.08 3.86 5.65
C ARG A 80 3.56 4.22 5.88
N HIS A 81 4.04 4.13 7.11
CA HIS A 81 5.46 4.25 7.43
C HIS A 81 6.29 3.13 6.79
N ALA A 82 5.86 1.87 6.94
CA ALA A 82 6.54 0.72 6.33
C ALA A 82 6.60 0.82 4.80
N HIS A 83 5.52 1.31 4.16
CA HIS A 83 5.51 1.59 2.73
C HIS A 83 6.51 2.68 2.34
N ALA A 84 6.59 3.77 3.13
CA ALA A 84 7.58 4.82 2.91
C ALA A 84 9.02 4.28 3.00
N ASP A 85 9.31 3.43 3.98
CA ASP A 85 10.64 2.82 4.14
C ASP A 85 11.00 1.91 2.96
N ALA A 86 10.04 1.10 2.49
CA ALA A 86 10.25 0.23 1.34
C ALA A 86 10.50 1.03 0.04
N LEU A 87 9.72 2.10 -0.19
CA LEU A 87 9.91 3.01 -1.33
C LEU A 87 11.26 3.73 -1.25
N ALA A 88 11.63 4.25 -0.08
CA ALA A 88 12.90 4.90 0.17
C ALA A 88 14.10 3.95 -0.03
N ALA A 89 13.97 2.69 0.38
CA ALA A 89 15.00 1.67 0.18
C ALA A 89 15.18 1.35 -1.31
N GLU A 90 14.09 1.23 -2.08
CA GLU A 90 14.17 0.96 -3.51
C GLU A 90 14.72 2.16 -4.30
N ILE A 91 14.37 3.40 -3.94
CA ILE A 91 14.98 4.59 -4.54
C ILE A 91 16.49 4.61 -4.26
N ARG A 92 16.94 4.41 -3.01
CA ARG A 92 18.38 4.38 -2.70
C ARG A 92 19.13 3.27 -3.45
N ARG A 93 18.50 2.10 -3.61
CA ARG A 93 19.07 0.97 -4.36
C ARG A 93 19.26 1.30 -5.84
N ALA A 94 18.22 1.82 -6.49
CA ALA A 94 18.21 2.05 -7.93
C ALA A 94 18.87 3.39 -8.33
N ARG A 95 18.74 4.41 -7.47
CA ARG A 95 19.18 5.80 -7.66
C ARG A 95 19.87 6.34 -6.40
N PRO A 96 21.12 5.91 -6.10
CA PRO A 96 21.87 6.40 -4.95
C PRO A 96 22.08 7.93 -4.95
N ASP A 97 22.09 8.55 -6.14
CA ASP A 97 22.16 10.01 -6.33
C ASP A 97 20.96 10.75 -5.73
N ARG A 98 19.82 10.07 -5.52
CA ARG A 98 18.60 10.63 -4.95
C ARG A 98 18.52 10.49 -3.42
N ALA A 99 19.54 9.91 -2.77
CA ALA A 99 19.57 9.76 -1.31
C ALA A 99 19.28 11.07 -0.55
N PRO A 100 19.79 12.26 -0.93
CA PRO A 100 19.45 13.51 -0.24
C PRO A 100 17.96 13.85 -0.24
N VAL A 101 17.23 13.49 -1.31
CA VAL A 101 15.78 13.69 -1.41
C VAL A 101 15.04 12.68 -0.54
N VAL A 102 15.51 11.42 -0.55
CA VAL A 102 14.94 10.35 0.27
C VAL A 102 15.13 10.63 1.76
N ASP A 103 16.29 11.14 2.18
CA ASP A 103 16.63 11.36 3.59
C ASP A 103 16.09 12.69 4.14
N ALA A 104 15.45 13.50 3.29
CA ALA A 104 14.80 14.74 3.72
C ALA A 104 13.74 14.46 4.79
N THR A 105 13.82 15.19 5.89
CA THR A 105 12.85 15.11 6.98
C THR A 105 11.51 15.68 6.51
N PRO A 106 10.40 14.93 6.62
CA PRO A 106 9.08 15.44 6.28
C PRO A 106 8.66 16.58 7.20
N ALA A 107 7.86 17.50 6.68
CA ALA A 107 7.19 18.48 7.53
C ALA A 107 6.25 17.76 8.53
N PRO A 108 6.11 18.27 9.76
CA PRO A 108 5.11 17.76 10.70
C PRO A 108 3.71 17.89 10.13
N ALA A 109 2.84 16.92 10.41
CA ALA A 109 1.42 17.04 10.07
C ALA A 109 0.70 17.95 11.06
N ASP A 110 -0.19 18.80 10.54
CA ASP A 110 -1.06 19.63 11.38
C ASP A 110 -2.07 18.77 12.16
N ARG A 111 -2.47 19.28 13.33
CA ARG A 111 -3.57 18.67 14.09
C ARG A 111 -4.87 18.77 13.26
N PRO A 112 -5.57 17.66 12.99
CA PRO A 112 -6.84 17.73 12.27
C PRO A 112 -7.90 18.48 13.06
N ALA A 113 -8.77 19.24 12.38
CA ALA A 113 -9.80 20.06 13.02
C ALA A 113 -10.90 19.27 13.76
N SER A 114 -11.18 18.03 13.32
CA SER A 114 -12.08 17.11 14.01
C SER A 114 -11.75 15.66 13.66
N ALA A 115 -12.23 14.72 14.48
CA ALA A 115 -12.13 13.28 14.21
C ALA A 115 -12.75 12.91 12.86
N ALA A 116 -13.92 13.47 12.54
CA ALA A 116 -14.59 13.24 11.27
C ALA A 116 -13.80 13.80 10.07
N ALA A 117 -13.23 15.01 10.21
CA ALA A 117 -12.39 15.61 9.18
C ALA A 117 -11.12 14.77 8.94
N ALA A 118 -10.50 14.25 10.01
CA ALA A 118 -9.33 13.38 9.92
C ALA A 118 -9.63 12.10 9.12
N LEU A 119 -10.73 11.41 9.45
CA LEU A 119 -11.14 10.18 8.76
C LEU A 119 -11.46 10.45 7.29
N THR A 120 -12.18 11.54 6.98
CA THR A 120 -12.49 11.92 5.59
C THR A 120 -11.22 12.25 4.79
N ALA A 121 -10.30 13.02 5.37
CA ALA A 121 -9.03 13.36 4.74
C ALA A 121 -8.18 12.11 4.45
N LEU A 122 -8.02 11.22 5.44
CA LEU A 122 -7.25 9.98 5.28
C LEU A 122 -7.88 9.03 4.26
N ARG A 123 -9.21 8.86 4.26
CA ARG A 123 -9.88 8.06 3.23
C ARG A 123 -9.61 8.60 1.82
N GLY A 124 -9.71 9.93 1.67
CA GLY A 124 -9.43 10.61 0.41
C GLY A 124 -7.99 10.40 -0.05
N SER A 125 -7.02 10.65 0.84
CA SER A 125 -5.59 10.52 0.51
C SER A 125 -5.20 9.08 0.18
N LEU A 126 -5.70 8.10 0.94
CA LEU A 126 -5.49 6.67 0.66
C LEU A 126 -6.13 6.25 -0.68
N GLY A 127 -7.31 6.80 -1.01
CA GLY A 127 -7.94 6.59 -2.31
C GLY A 127 -7.08 7.11 -3.46
N THR A 128 -6.59 8.35 -3.35
CA THR A 128 -5.66 8.94 -4.33
C THR A 128 -4.35 8.15 -4.43
N ALA A 129 -3.76 7.73 -3.30
CA ALA A 129 -2.54 6.94 -3.28
C ALA A 129 -2.74 5.57 -3.95
N ARG A 130 -3.89 4.92 -3.73
CA ARG A 130 -4.27 3.66 -4.40
C ARG A 130 -4.29 3.83 -5.91
N ASP A 131 -5.01 4.84 -6.40
CA ASP A 131 -5.15 5.07 -7.85
C ASP A 131 -3.82 5.42 -8.50
N ALA A 132 -3.05 6.33 -7.89
CA ALA A 132 -1.75 6.74 -8.41
C ALA A 132 -0.73 5.59 -8.43
N ALA A 133 -0.61 4.82 -7.33
CA ALA A 133 0.29 3.68 -7.27
C ALA A 133 -0.14 2.57 -8.23
N GLY A 134 -1.44 2.31 -8.36
CA GLY A 134 -1.97 1.34 -9.32
C GLY A 134 -1.66 1.72 -10.76
N ALA A 135 -1.85 2.99 -11.13
CA ALA A 135 -1.52 3.49 -12.46
C ALA A 135 -0.02 3.39 -12.75
N LEU A 136 0.84 3.80 -11.80
CA LEU A 136 2.30 3.74 -11.95
C LEU A 136 2.82 2.28 -12.01
N ALA A 137 2.18 1.36 -11.30
CA ALA A 137 2.53 -0.06 -11.35
C ALA A 137 2.41 -0.64 -12.77
N LEU A 138 1.48 -0.14 -13.59
CA LEU A 138 1.27 -0.61 -14.97
C LEU A 138 2.39 -0.19 -15.93
N THR A 139 3.20 0.81 -15.56
CA THR A 139 4.23 1.38 -16.44
C THR A 139 5.66 1.15 -15.95
N THR A 140 5.86 0.55 -14.77
CA THR A 140 7.20 0.33 -14.19
C THR A 140 7.69 -1.11 -14.28
N ALA A 141 8.98 -1.33 -14.07
CA ALA A 141 9.62 -2.65 -14.10
C ALA A 141 9.18 -3.55 -12.92
N SER A 142 9.39 -4.86 -13.06
CA SER A 142 8.75 -5.91 -12.26
C SER A 142 8.80 -5.71 -10.74
N TYR A 143 9.98 -5.46 -10.15
CA TYR A 143 10.11 -5.31 -8.69
C TYR A 143 9.33 -4.09 -8.17
N ARG A 144 9.47 -2.94 -8.85
CA ARG A 144 8.75 -1.70 -8.51
C ARG A 144 7.25 -1.85 -8.73
N CYS A 145 6.83 -2.58 -9.76
CA CYS A 145 5.43 -2.90 -10.02
C CYS A 145 4.82 -3.69 -8.84
N GLY A 146 5.53 -4.72 -8.36
CA GLY A 146 5.11 -5.48 -7.19
C GLY A 146 5.00 -4.63 -5.93
N LEU A 147 6.00 -3.77 -5.68
CA LEU A 147 5.99 -2.83 -4.57
C LEU A 147 4.79 -1.87 -4.63
N LEU A 148 4.57 -1.21 -5.78
CA LEU A 148 3.46 -0.28 -5.98
C LEU A 148 2.10 -0.96 -5.91
N THR A 149 1.99 -2.19 -6.41
CA THR A 149 0.75 -3.00 -6.29
C THR A 149 0.46 -3.33 -4.83
N SER A 150 1.49 -3.65 -4.02
CA SER A 150 1.33 -3.86 -2.58
C SER A 150 0.86 -2.60 -1.87
N VAL A 151 1.43 -1.43 -2.21
CA VAL A 151 0.99 -0.12 -1.70
C VAL A 151 -0.48 0.12 -2.07
N ALA A 152 -0.85 -0.03 -3.34
CA ALA A 152 -2.22 0.19 -3.81
C ALA A 152 -3.23 -0.72 -3.11
N ALA A 153 -2.93 -2.01 -2.99
CA ALA A 153 -3.80 -2.98 -2.30
C ALA A 153 -3.97 -2.63 -0.81
N SER A 154 -2.89 -2.24 -0.14
CA SER A 154 -2.93 -1.82 1.27
C SER A 154 -3.78 -0.56 1.45
N CYS A 155 -3.58 0.47 0.61
CA CYS A 155 -4.38 1.70 0.67
C CYS A 155 -5.87 1.42 0.39
N ALA A 156 -6.19 0.51 -0.53
CA ALA A 156 -7.56 0.08 -0.78
C ALA A 156 -8.22 -0.52 0.47
N GLY A 157 -7.54 -1.46 1.13
CA GLY A 157 -8.06 -2.10 2.35
C GLY A 157 -8.17 -1.14 3.53
N GLN A 158 -7.26 -0.18 3.64
CA GLN A 158 -7.34 0.83 4.69
C GLN A 158 -8.49 1.81 4.46
N ALA A 159 -8.70 2.26 3.21
CA ALA A 159 -9.82 3.14 2.88
C ALA A 159 -11.18 2.51 3.24
N THR A 160 -11.35 1.19 3.06
CA THR A 160 -12.59 0.49 3.45
C THR A 160 -12.76 0.34 4.96
N VAL A 161 -11.68 0.12 5.72
CA VAL A 161 -11.73 0.04 7.20
C VAL A 161 -11.98 1.41 7.83
N LEU A 162 -11.54 2.47 7.16
CA LEU A 162 -11.81 3.82 7.61
C LEU A 162 -13.23 4.25 7.29
N ALA A 163 -13.85 3.78 6.20
CA ALA A 163 -15.22 4.10 5.79
C ALA A 163 -16.22 3.97 6.96
#